data_AF-A0A7J5AUS9-F1
#
_entry.id   AF-A0A7J5AUS9-F1
#
_cell.length_a   1.000
_cell.length_b   1.000
_cell.length_c   1.000
_cell.angle_alpha   90.00
_cell.angle_beta   90.00
_cell.angle_gamma   90.00
#
_symmetry.space_group_name_H-M   'P 1'
#
loop_
_entity.id
_entity.type
_entity.pdbx_description
1 polymer ?
#
loop_
_entity_poly.entity_id
_entity_poly.type
_entity_poly.pdbx_seq_one_letter_code
_entity_poly.pdbx_strand_id
1 'polypeptide(L)'
;MTAWFDQASAEAAEARGDWTTAIALVGEFAECYSHDPYRHNAHLWHMDLLVKAGLLHELVDRAEIDVHARRQLNRFLYEEGRDGVLHERAQRGDKIALYLLARLLRDRGGSAAAMQAIADIEMTNTYAIELAHRPQSDR
;
A
#
# COMPACT_ATOMS: atom_id res chain seq x y z
N MET A 1 12.26 -17.57 -25.38
CA MET A 1 12.06 -18.53 -24.27
C MET A 1 11.45 -17.75 -23.14
N THR A 2 10.17 -17.95 -22.83
CA THR A 2 9.56 -17.36 -21.63
C THR A 2 10.20 -18.05 -20.43
N ALA A 3 10.87 -17.31 -19.55
CA ALA A 3 11.40 -17.88 -18.32
C ALA A 3 10.24 -18.51 -17.54
N TRP A 4 10.37 -19.80 -17.21
CA TRP A 4 9.43 -20.49 -16.34
C TRP A 4 9.56 -19.89 -14.94
N PHE A 5 8.46 -19.42 -14.37
CA PHE A 5 8.43 -18.95 -12.99
C PHE A 5 8.36 -20.15 -12.05
N ASP A 6 9.41 -20.34 -11.25
CA ASP A 6 9.43 -21.36 -10.20
C ASP A 6 8.68 -20.87 -8.95
N GLN A 7 7.35 -20.81 -9.06
CA GLN A 7 6.47 -20.38 -7.99
C GLN A 7 6.66 -21.23 -6.72
N ALA A 8 6.84 -22.54 -6.87
CA ALA A 8 6.98 -23.45 -5.73
C ALA A 8 8.23 -23.13 -4.88
N SER A 9 9.36 -22.80 -5.52
CA SER A 9 10.57 -22.39 -4.79
C SER A 9 10.39 -21.06 -4.07
N ALA A 10 9.70 -20.09 -4.69
CA ALA A 10 9.40 -18.81 -4.07
C ALA A 10 8.47 -18.96 -2.85
N GLU A 11 7.40 -19.77 -2.98
CA GLU A 11 6.47 -20.07 -1.88
C GLU A 11 7.19 -20.80 -0.74
N ALA A 12 8.08 -21.75 -1.06
CA ALA A 12 8.86 -22.47 -0.06
C ALA A 12 9.86 -21.57 0.67
N ALA A 13 10.44 -20.57 -0.01
CA ALA A 13 11.29 -19.57 0.62
C ALA A 13 10.50 -18.66 1.57
N GLU A 14 9.35 -18.13 1.12
CA GLU A 14 8.43 -17.35 1.96
C GLU A 14 8.01 -18.13 3.21
N ALA A 15 7.59 -19.39 3.06
CA ALA A 15 7.13 -20.21 4.18
C ALA A 15 8.21 -20.43 5.25
N ARG A 16 9.49 -20.36 4.88
CA ARG A 16 10.64 -20.45 5.80
C ARG A 16 11.08 -19.10 6.36
N GLY A 17 10.48 -17.99 5.93
CA GLY A 17 10.94 -16.64 6.24
C GLY A 17 12.25 -16.26 5.54
N ASP A 18 12.62 -16.98 4.47
CA ASP A 18 13.77 -16.65 3.62
C ASP A 18 13.37 -15.55 2.63
N TRP A 19 13.23 -14.34 3.18
CA TRP A 19 12.71 -13.19 2.45
C TRP A 19 13.59 -12.81 1.27
N THR A 20 14.91 -12.89 1.41
CA THR A 20 15.86 -12.55 0.35
C THR A 20 15.63 -13.42 -0.88
N THR A 21 15.52 -14.74 -0.70
CA THR A 21 15.29 -15.65 -1.83
C THR A 21 13.88 -15.51 -2.39
N ALA A 22 12.85 -15.37 -1.55
CA ALA A 22 11.48 -15.16 -2.03
C ALA A 22 11.37 -13.88 -2.89
N ILE A 23 11.91 -12.76 -2.40
CA ILE A 23 11.89 -11.47 -3.10
C ILE A 23 12.64 -11.56 -4.43
N ALA A 24 13.82 -12.18 -4.45
CA ALA A 24 14.60 -12.32 -5.68
C ALA A 24 13.84 -13.11 -6.76
N LEU A 25 13.30 -14.28 -6.40
CA LEU A 25 12.58 -15.17 -7.33
C LEU A 25 11.31 -14.51 -7.89
N VAL A 26 10.52 -13.87 -7.02
CA VAL A 26 9.27 -13.22 -7.43
C VAL A 26 9.56 -11.94 -8.22
N GLY A 27 10.51 -11.13 -7.74
CA GLY A 27 10.88 -9.85 -8.32
C GLY A 27 11.46 -9.96 -9.73
N GLU A 28 12.20 -11.03 -10.04
CA GLU A 28 12.73 -11.29 -11.39
C GLU A 28 11.62 -11.57 -12.42
N PHE A 29 10.52 -12.19 -11.99
CA PHE A 29 9.41 -12.55 -12.86
C PHE A 29 8.32 -11.46 -12.94
N ALA A 30 8.15 -10.70 -11.87
CA ALA A 30 7.13 -9.68 -11.68
C ALA A 30 7.12 -8.59 -12.76
N GLU A 31 5.93 -8.20 -13.20
CA GLU A 31 5.73 -7.05 -14.08
C GLU A 31 4.39 -6.35 -13.80
N CYS A 32 4.47 -5.06 -13.43
CA CYS A 32 3.37 -4.25 -12.90
C CYS A 32 2.14 -4.16 -13.82
N TYR A 33 2.34 -3.93 -15.13
CA TYR A 33 1.25 -3.79 -16.11
C TYR A 33 1.27 -4.91 -17.16
N SER A 34 1.72 -6.10 -16.77
CA SER A 34 1.74 -7.24 -17.68
C SER A 34 0.32 -7.66 -18.08
N HIS A 35 0.15 -8.03 -19.34
CA HIS A 35 -1.05 -8.74 -19.79
C HIS A 35 -1.01 -10.23 -19.37
N ASP A 36 0.14 -10.72 -18.93
CA ASP A 36 0.28 -12.04 -18.34
C ASP A 36 -0.18 -11.98 -16.87
N PRO A 37 -1.29 -12.67 -16.51
CA PRO A 37 -1.80 -12.64 -15.15
C PRO A 37 -0.82 -13.19 -14.12
N TYR A 38 0.08 -14.11 -14.49
CA TYR A 38 1.07 -14.65 -13.55
C TYR A 38 2.13 -13.59 -13.22
N ARG A 39 2.59 -12.82 -14.20
CA ARG A 39 3.57 -11.75 -13.99
C ARG A 39 2.98 -10.60 -13.19
N HIS A 40 1.73 -10.23 -13.47
CA HIS A 40 1.03 -9.22 -12.69
C HIS A 40 0.81 -9.69 -11.24
N ASN A 41 0.39 -10.94 -11.03
CA ASN A 41 0.22 -11.49 -9.69
C ASN A 41 1.54 -11.59 -8.93
N ALA A 42 2.64 -11.97 -9.59
CA ALA A 42 3.97 -11.93 -9.00
C ALA A 42 4.38 -10.52 -8.61
N HIS A 43 3.99 -9.49 -9.39
CA HIS A 43 4.21 -8.09 -8.99
C HIS A 43 3.49 -7.71 -7.70
N LEU A 44 2.21 -8.10 -7.56
CA LEU A 44 1.47 -7.87 -6.33
C LEU A 44 2.11 -8.60 -5.14
N TRP A 45 2.52 -9.86 -5.35
CA TRP A 45 3.20 -10.67 -4.35
C TRP A 45 4.54 -10.06 -3.92
N HIS A 46 5.32 -9.54 -4.86
CA HIS A 46 6.58 -8.87 -4.55
C HIS A 46 6.38 -7.71 -3.58
N MET A 47 5.33 -6.88 -3.76
CA MET A 47 5.05 -5.76 -2.83
C MET A 47 4.67 -6.25 -1.43
N ASP A 48 3.97 -7.38 -1.34
CA ASP A 48 3.62 -8.01 -0.06
C ASP A 48 4.87 -8.58 0.64
N LEU A 49 5.77 -9.21 -0.10
CA LEU A 49 7.05 -9.72 0.43
C LEU A 49 7.93 -8.59 0.99
N LEU A 50 8.00 -7.43 0.32
CA LEU A 50 8.74 -6.27 0.83
C LEU A 50 8.19 -5.82 2.20
N VAL A 51 6.87 -5.82 2.38
CA VAL A 51 6.25 -5.49 3.68
C VAL A 51 6.57 -6.55 4.73
N LYS A 52 6.38 -7.84 4.42
CA LYS A 52 6.67 -8.95 5.33
C LYS A 52 8.14 -8.99 5.78
N ALA A 53 9.06 -8.63 4.87
CA ALA A 53 10.49 -8.55 5.14
C ALA A 53 10.90 -7.28 5.91
N GLY A 54 9.99 -6.34 6.15
CA GLY A 54 10.31 -5.04 6.77
C GLY A 54 11.11 -4.08 5.87
N LEU A 55 11.17 -4.35 4.56
CA LEU A 55 11.93 -3.56 3.58
C LEU A 55 11.11 -2.36 3.09
N LEU A 56 10.67 -1.53 4.04
CA LEU A 56 9.81 -0.38 3.75
C LEU A 56 10.49 0.71 2.93
N HIS A 57 11.81 0.87 3.05
CA HIS A 57 12.54 1.86 2.24
C HIS A 57 12.44 1.54 0.74
N GLU A 58 12.60 0.26 0.37
CA GLU A 58 12.46 -0.17 -1.02
C GLU A 58 11.01 0.00 -1.51
N LEU A 59 10.03 -0.29 -0.64
CA LEU A 59 8.61 -0.05 -0.97
C LEU A 59 8.30 1.45 -1.15
N VAL A 60 8.92 2.33 -0.35
CA VAL A 60 8.83 3.79 -0.49
C VAL A 60 9.38 4.24 -1.82
N ASP A 61 10.57 3.79 -2.20
CA ASP A 61 11.21 4.17 -3.46
C ASP A 61 10.35 3.73 -4.66
N ARG A 62 9.82 2.50 -4.60
CA ARG A 62 8.91 1.98 -5.65
C ARG A 62 7.60 2.74 -5.72
N ALA A 63 7.03 3.15 -4.58
CA ALA A 63 5.73 3.84 -4.50
C ALA A 63 5.68 5.19 -5.24
N GLU A 64 6.83 5.79 -5.53
CA GLU A 64 6.91 7.02 -6.32
C GLU A 64 6.40 6.79 -7.76
N ILE A 65 6.72 5.63 -8.37
CA ILE A 65 6.36 5.33 -9.77
C ILE A 65 5.37 4.17 -9.93
N ASP A 66 5.20 3.35 -8.90
CA ASP A 66 4.37 2.16 -8.94
C ASP A 66 3.10 2.31 -8.08
N VAL A 67 1.93 2.17 -8.71
CA VAL A 67 0.64 2.34 -8.03
C VAL A 67 0.33 1.23 -7.04
N HIS A 68 0.80 0.00 -7.28
CA HIS A 68 0.60 -1.13 -6.38
C HIS A 68 1.52 -1.03 -5.16
N ALA A 69 2.78 -0.62 -5.36
CA ALA A 69 3.69 -0.31 -4.25
C ALA A 69 3.12 0.81 -3.37
N ARG A 70 2.61 1.88 -4.00
CA ARG A 70 1.96 3.00 -3.31
C ARG A 70 0.76 2.57 -2.50
N ARG A 71 -0.11 1.74 -3.08
CA ARG A 71 -1.28 1.20 -2.39
C ARG A 71 -0.86 0.33 -1.20
N GLN A 72 0.16 -0.52 -1.36
CA GLN A 72 0.62 -1.37 -0.27
C GLN A 72 1.25 -0.57 0.87
N LEU A 73 2.08 0.42 0.53
CA LEU A 73 2.68 1.32 1.51
C LEU A 73 1.60 2.08 2.29
N ASN A 74 0.64 2.68 1.60
CA ASN A 74 -0.45 3.42 2.25
C ASN A 74 -1.29 2.52 3.16
N ARG A 75 -1.55 1.26 2.74
CA ARG A 75 -2.23 0.27 3.56
C ARG A 75 -1.43 -0.07 4.82
N PHE A 76 -0.13 -0.36 4.68
CA PHE A 76 0.76 -0.62 5.82
C PHE A 76 0.76 0.55 6.81
N LEU A 77 0.90 1.79 6.31
CA LEU A 77 0.87 2.99 7.15
C LEU A 77 -0.47 3.17 7.87
N TYR A 78 -1.59 2.82 7.24
CA TYR A 78 -2.91 2.84 7.87
C TYR A 78 -3.04 1.79 8.98
N GLU A 79 -2.60 0.56 8.71
CA GLU A 79 -2.65 -0.56 9.68
C GLU A 79 -1.77 -0.28 10.90
N GLU A 80 -0.58 0.29 10.68
CA GLU A 80 0.32 0.78 11.74
C GLU A 80 -0.11 2.13 12.35
N GLY A 81 -1.14 2.76 11.79
CA GLY A 81 -1.71 3.98 12.34
C GLY A 81 -0.81 5.21 12.25
N ARG A 82 0.00 5.29 11.20
CA ARG A 82 0.98 6.35 10.90
C ARG A 82 0.31 7.51 10.15
N ASP A 83 -0.61 8.19 10.83
CA ASP A 83 -1.34 9.35 10.31
C ASP A 83 -0.44 10.48 9.81
N GLY A 84 0.63 10.84 10.54
CA GLY A 84 1.58 11.88 10.10
C GLY A 84 2.20 11.59 8.73
N VAL A 85 2.59 10.33 8.49
CA VAL A 85 3.17 9.92 7.20
C VAL A 85 2.11 9.89 6.10
N LEU A 86 0.90 9.43 6.40
CA LEU A 86 -0.22 9.50 5.45
C LEU A 86 -0.57 10.95 5.09
N HIS A 87 -0.49 11.86 6.05
CA HIS A 87 -0.71 13.30 5.86
C HIS A 87 0.33 13.90 4.91
N GLU A 88 1.63 13.68 5.15
CA GLU A 88 2.69 14.16 4.25
C GLU A 88 2.52 13.66 2.82
N ARG A 89 2.19 12.37 2.66
CA ARG A 89 1.94 11.78 1.34
C ARG A 89 0.71 12.39 0.67
N ALA A 90 -0.36 12.59 1.42
CA ALA A 90 -1.58 13.23 0.92
C ALA A 90 -1.32 14.69 0.47
N GLN A 91 -0.50 15.45 1.21
CA GLN A 91 -0.07 16.80 0.82
C GLN A 91 0.72 16.80 -0.51
N ARG A 92 1.45 15.72 -0.81
CA ARG A 92 2.14 15.53 -2.11
C ARG A 92 1.19 15.08 -3.23
N GLY A 93 -0.12 15.02 -2.98
CA GLY A 93 -1.15 14.66 -3.96
C GLY A 93 -1.52 13.17 -3.99
N ASP A 94 -1.06 12.36 -3.04
CA ASP A 94 -1.47 10.96 -2.92
C ASP A 94 -2.90 10.85 -2.37
N LYS A 95 -3.88 10.80 -3.28
CA LYS A 95 -5.30 10.70 -2.93
C LYS A 95 -5.64 9.45 -2.11
N ILE A 96 -4.93 8.34 -2.32
CA ILE A 96 -5.17 7.12 -1.53
C ILE A 96 -4.72 7.35 -0.08
N ALA A 97 -3.59 8.02 0.12
CA ALA A 97 -3.14 8.39 1.45
C ALA A 97 -4.14 9.33 2.15
N LEU A 98 -4.73 10.30 1.44
CA LEU A 98 -5.79 11.17 1.98
C LEU A 98 -7.01 10.37 2.46
N TYR A 99 -7.45 9.39 1.67
CA TYR A 99 -8.62 8.57 2.02
C TYR A 99 -8.36 7.70 3.24
N LEU A 100 -7.17 7.11 3.34
CA LEU A 100 -6.80 6.30 4.51
C LEU A 100 -6.58 7.17 5.75
N LEU A 101 -6.01 8.37 5.60
CA LEU A 101 -5.89 9.34 6.68
C LEU A 101 -7.26 9.74 7.23
N ALA A 102 -8.21 10.10 6.35
CA ALA A 102 -9.57 10.46 6.74
C ALA A 102 -10.25 9.33 7.53
N ARG A 103 -10.12 8.08 7.07
CA ARG A 103 -10.63 6.91 7.78
C ARG A 103 -9.94 6.71 9.14
N LEU A 104 -8.62 6.79 9.18
CA LEU A 104 -7.83 6.57 10.40
C LEU A 104 -8.15 7.61 11.49
N LEU A 105 -8.20 8.89 11.11
CA LEU A 105 -8.51 9.98 12.04
C LEU A 105 -9.96 9.91 12.51
N ARG A 106 -10.90 9.54 11.63
CA ARG A 106 -12.28 9.32 12.03
C ARG A 106 -12.39 8.17 13.04
N ASP A 107 -11.72 7.06 12.80
CA ASP A 107 -11.74 5.90 13.71
C ASP A 107 -11.19 6.25 15.11
N ARG A 108 -10.25 7.20 15.20
CA ARG A 108 -9.57 7.59 16.46
C ARG A 108 -10.13 8.82 17.17
N GLY A 109 -10.54 9.83 16.42
CA GLY A 109 -10.92 11.16 16.92
C GLY A 109 -12.24 11.67 16.37
N GLY A 110 -12.97 10.83 15.62
CA GLY A 110 -14.26 11.18 15.03
C GLY A 110 -14.16 12.06 13.80
N SER A 111 -15.32 12.39 13.22
CA SER A 111 -15.42 13.12 11.96
C SER A 111 -14.74 14.49 11.97
N ALA A 112 -14.66 15.17 13.12
CA ALA A 112 -14.03 16.49 13.22
C ALA A 112 -12.52 16.45 12.91
N ALA A 113 -11.80 15.47 13.46
CA ALA A 113 -10.37 15.30 13.20
C ALA A 113 -10.10 14.96 11.73
N ALA A 114 -10.92 14.08 11.14
CA ALA A 114 -10.82 13.74 9.73
C ALA A 114 -11.10 14.95 8.81
N MET A 115 -12.14 15.73 9.12
CA MET A 115 -12.49 16.93 8.35
C MET A 115 -11.42 18.01 8.43
N GLN A 116 -10.77 18.20 9.59
CA GLN A 116 -9.67 19.15 9.71
C GLN A 116 -8.52 18.77 8.78
N ALA A 117 -8.08 17.50 8.81
CA ALA A 117 -7.00 17.04 7.93
C ALA A 117 -7.37 17.15 6.43
N ILE A 118 -8.63 16.87 6.07
CA ILE A 118 -9.10 17.06 4.68
C ILE A 118 -9.05 18.54 4.30
N ALA A 119 -9.48 19.43 5.20
CA ALA A 119 -9.48 20.88 4.94
C ALA A 119 -8.07 21.43 4.73
N ASP A 120 -7.09 20.90 5.48
CA ASP A 120 -5.68 21.29 5.39
C ASP A 120 -5.00 20.82 4.10
N ILE A 121 -5.58 19.82 3.40
CA ILE A 121 -5.00 19.20 2.21
C ILE A 121 -5.79 19.55 0.94
N GLU A 122 -7.07 19.18 0.88
CA GLU A 122 -7.93 19.34 -0.30
C GLU A 122 -9.41 19.36 0.13
N MET A 123 -9.89 20.52 0.59
CA MET A 123 -11.27 20.67 1.10
C MET A 123 -12.38 20.43 0.07
N THR A 124 -12.05 20.31 -1.21
CA THR A 124 -13.01 20.02 -2.29
C THR A 124 -13.11 18.53 -2.61
N ASN A 125 -12.33 17.67 -1.94
CA ASN A 125 -12.33 16.24 -2.17
C ASN A 125 -13.58 15.59 -1.55
N THR A 126 -14.66 15.52 -2.34
CA THR A 126 -15.96 15.00 -1.91
C THR A 126 -15.89 13.58 -1.37
N TYR A 127 -15.08 12.71 -1.97
CA TYR A 127 -14.94 11.34 -1.49
C TYR A 127 -14.25 11.25 -0.12
N ALA A 128 -13.23 12.07 0.11
CA ALA A 128 -12.59 12.14 1.43
C ALA A 128 -13.58 12.66 2.49
N ILE A 129 -14.38 13.68 2.17
CA ILE A 129 -15.43 14.22 3.04
C ILE A 129 -16.46 13.14 3.38
N GLU A 130 -16.93 12.38 2.38
CA GLU A 130 -17.84 11.26 2.62
C GLU A 130 -17.23 10.23 3.58
N LEU A 131 -15.96 9.87 3.40
CA LEU A 131 -15.26 8.94 4.29
C LEU A 131 -15.18 9.45 5.73
N ALA A 132 -14.96 10.75 5.94
CA ALA A 132 -14.92 11.37 7.26
C ALA A 132 -16.28 11.29 8.00
N HIS A 133 -17.39 11.26 7.27
CA HIS A 133 -18.74 11.18 7.83
C HIS A 133 -19.34 9.78 7.87
N ARG A 134 -18.74 8.81 7.16
CA ARG A 134 -19.25 7.43 7.21
C ARG A 134 -19.22 6.91 8.64
N PRO A 135 -20.29 6.25 9.12
CA PRO A 135 -20.28 5.59 10.42
C PRO A 135 -19.11 4.61 10.50
N GLN A 136 -18.61 4.39 11.72
CA GLN A 136 -17.61 3.34 11.96
C GLN A 136 -18.24 2.02 11.51
N SER A 137 -17.61 1.37 10.54
CA SER A 137 -17.95 -0.01 10.19
C SER A 137 -17.39 -0.91 11.27
N ASP A 138 -18.25 -1.74 11.86
CA ASP A 138 -17.83 -2.85 12.74
C ASP A 138 -16.72 -3.64 12.03
N ARG A 139 -15.55 -3.73 12.67
CA ARG A 139 -14.41 -4.50 12.17
C ARG A 139 -14.61 -5.99 12.41
#